data_AF-A0A9N9JA06-F1
#
_entry.id   AF-A0A9N9JA06-F1
#
_cell.length_a   1.000
_cell.length_b   1.000
_cell.length_c   1.000
_cell.angle_alpha   90.00
_cell.angle_beta   90.00
_cell.angle_gamma   90.00
#
_symmetry.space_group_name_H-M   'P 1'
#
loop_
_entity.id
_entity.type
_entity.pdbx_description
1 polymer ?
#
loop_
_entity_poly.entity_id
_entity_poly.type
_entity_poly.pdbx_seq_one_letter_code
_entity_poly.pdbx_strand_id
1 'polypeptide(L)'
;STIDTFYLIALEAPHIISEHISTVIPLMLSFIQSTNENTMRVRISSLQCLGAFPDTIPFDVLYPFKSKVLKGVGNALDDKKRLVRKEAVDCRSRWFLFTGPKPN
;
A
#
# COMPACT_ATOMS: atom_id res chain seq x y z
N SER A 1 -6.71 -13.51 -7.65
CA SER A 1 -7.75 -13.23 -6.64
C SER A 1 -8.20 -11.77 -6.79
N THR A 2 -9.34 -11.34 -6.24
CA THR A 2 -9.85 -9.97 -6.41
C THR A 2 -8.80 -8.89 -6.07
N ILE A 3 -7.96 -9.14 -5.06
CA ILE A 3 -6.90 -8.21 -4.68
C ILE A 3 -5.73 -8.16 -5.68
N ASP A 4 -5.46 -9.25 -6.39
CA ASP A 4 -4.44 -9.27 -7.46
C ASP A 4 -4.95 -8.50 -8.70
N THR A 5 -6.25 -8.58 -8.99
CA THR A 5 -6.89 -7.73 -10.03
C THR A 5 -6.81 -6.26 -9.63
N PHE A 6 -7.07 -5.94 -8.36
CA PHE A 6 -6.94 -4.57 -7.85
C PHE A 6 -5.51 -4.04 -7.99
N TYR A 7 -4.50 -4.87 -7.68
CA TYR A 7 -3.09 -4.53 -7.90
C TYR A 7 -2.80 -4.16 -9.35
N LEU A 8 -3.28 -4.96 -10.31
CA LEU A 8 -3.13 -4.66 -11.74
C LEU A 8 -3.79 -3.33 -12.11
N ILE A 9 -5.00 -3.05 -11.62
CA ILE A 9 -5.68 -1.75 -11.87
C ILE A 9 -4.87 -0.58 -11.32
N ALA A 10 -4.24 -0.74 -10.14
CA ALA A 10 -3.39 0.30 -9.56
C ALA A 10 -2.13 0.61 -10.38
N LEU A 11 -1.68 -0.33 -11.21
CA LEU A 11 -0.57 -0.14 -12.15
C LEU A 11 -1.04 0.43 -13.49
N GLU A 12 -2.11 -0.12 -14.06
CA GLU A 12 -2.55 0.16 -15.44
C GLU A 12 -3.48 1.38 -15.55
N ALA A 13 -4.27 1.67 -14.50
CA ALA A 13 -5.28 2.73 -14.50
C ALA A 13 -5.27 3.53 -13.18
N PRO A 14 -4.15 4.20 -12.84
CA PRO A 14 -4.01 4.88 -11.55
C PRO A 14 -4.96 6.06 -11.35
N HIS A 15 -5.49 6.65 -12.42
CA HIS A 15 -6.48 7.72 -12.33
C HIS A 15 -7.77 7.25 -11.63
N ILE A 16 -8.24 6.04 -11.93
CA ILE A 16 -9.43 5.44 -11.28
C ILE A 16 -9.17 5.24 -9.78
N ILE A 17 -7.98 4.77 -9.43
CA ILE A 17 -7.62 4.55 -8.01
C ILE A 17 -7.46 5.89 -7.26
N SER A 18 -6.97 6.92 -7.95
CA SER A 18 -6.76 8.25 -7.37
C SER A 18 -8.08 8.86 -6.84
N GLU A 19 -9.19 8.67 -7.57
CA GLU A 19 -10.52 9.14 -7.16
C GLU A 19 -11.05 8.45 -5.89
N HIS A 20 -10.57 7.23 -5.61
CA HIS A 20 -11.05 6.41 -4.50
C HIS A 20 -10.01 6.23 -3.38
N ILE A 21 -8.90 6.96 -3.43
CA ILE A 21 -7.74 6.71 -2.56
C ILE A 21 -8.07 6.85 -1.06
N SER A 22 -9.01 7.73 -0.73
CA SER A 22 -9.49 7.97 0.63
C SER A 22 -10.16 6.75 1.26
N THR A 23 -10.75 5.86 0.45
CA THR A 23 -11.37 4.61 0.88
C THR A 23 -10.42 3.42 0.70
N VAL A 24 -9.65 3.41 -0.39
CA VAL A 24 -8.72 2.33 -0.72
C VAL A 24 -7.62 2.20 0.34
N ILE A 25 -6.99 3.31 0.76
CA ILE A 25 -5.89 3.24 1.74
C ILE A 25 -6.33 2.62 3.06
N PRO A 26 -7.41 3.08 3.72
CA PRO A 26 -7.89 2.44 4.95
C PRO A 26 -8.18 0.95 4.77
N LEU A 27 -8.75 0.55 3.62
CA LEU A 27 -9.07 -0.85 3.33
C LEU A 27 -7.80 -1.70 3.17
N MET A 28 -6.81 -1.23 2.42
CA MET A 28 -5.52 -1.94 2.31
C MET A 28 -4.83 -2.05 3.67
N LEU A 29 -4.89 -1.01 4.50
CA LEU A 29 -4.33 -1.03 5.85
C LEU A 29 -5.05 -2.01 6.80
N SER A 30 -6.34 -2.29 6.60
CA SER A 30 -7.04 -3.33 7.38
C SER A 30 -6.65 -4.74 6.92
N PHE A 31 -6.38 -4.93 5.62
CA PHE A 31 -5.98 -6.21 5.06
C PHE A 31 -4.54 -6.62 5.38
N ILE A 32 -3.63 -5.69 5.68
CA ILE A 32 -2.26 -6.04 6.10
C ILE A 32 -2.17 -6.50 7.57
N GLN A 33 -3.24 -6.38 8.35
CA GLN A 33 -3.23 -6.82 9.75
C GLN A 33 -3.17 -8.35 9.82
N SER A 34 -2.34 -8.89 10.73
CA SER A 34 -2.21 -10.33 10.95
C SER A 34 -3.38 -10.92 11.75
N THR A 35 -4.59 -10.87 11.18
CA THR A 35 -5.80 -11.53 11.71
C THR A 35 -5.95 -12.94 11.12
N ASN A 36 -6.91 -13.72 11.63
CA ASN A 36 -7.21 -15.06 11.09
C ASN A 36 -7.89 -15.01 9.71
N GLU A 37 -8.59 -13.92 9.41
CA GLU A 37 -9.30 -13.70 8.15
C GLU A 37 -8.36 -13.28 7.01
N ASN A 38 -7.31 -12.54 7.35
CA ASN A 38 -6.33 -12.07 6.38
C ASN A 38 -5.25 -13.13 6.14
N THR A 39 -5.41 -13.92 5.07
CA THR A 39 -4.39 -14.88 4.65
C THR A 39 -3.05 -14.20 4.35
N MET A 40 -1.93 -14.93 4.44
CA MET A 40 -0.59 -14.40 4.12
C MET A 40 -0.55 -13.73 2.74
N ARG A 41 -1.24 -14.33 1.75
CA ARG A 41 -1.34 -13.80 0.39
C ARG A 41 -2.03 -12.44 0.36
N VAL A 42 -3.17 -12.30 1.03
CA VAL A 42 -3.91 -11.02 1.12
C VAL A 42 -3.02 -9.93 1.72
N ARG A 43 -2.28 -10.24 2.79
CA ARG A 43 -1.38 -9.27 3.43
C ARG A 43 -0.25 -8.83 2.47
N ILE A 44 0.36 -9.79 1.78
CA ILE A 44 1.39 -9.52 0.76
C ILE A 44 0.83 -8.66 -0.37
N SER A 45 -0.27 -9.06 -1.01
CA SER A 45 -0.85 -8.31 -2.13
C SER A 45 -1.27 -6.90 -1.70
N SER A 46 -1.77 -6.72 -0.47
CA SER A 46 -2.13 -5.40 0.06
C SER A 46 -0.92 -4.50 0.29
N LEU A 47 0.20 -5.05 0.80
CA LEU A 47 1.47 -4.33 0.93
C LEU A 47 2.04 -3.94 -0.44
N GLN A 48 1.92 -4.82 -1.43
CA GLN A 48 2.34 -4.54 -2.81
C GLN A 48 1.51 -3.43 -3.44
N CYS A 49 0.19 -3.43 -3.24
CA CYS A 49 -0.68 -2.34 -3.67
C CYS A 49 -0.28 -1.01 -3.03
N LEU A 50 -0.18 -0.97 -1.69
CA LEU A 50 0.25 0.23 -0.98
C LEU A 50 1.63 0.70 -1.46
N GLY A 51 2.56 -0.22 -1.68
CA GLY A 51 3.91 0.09 -2.17
C GLY A 51 3.95 0.60 -3.61
N ALA A 52 2.94 0.35 -4.44
CA ALA A 52 2.89 0.87 -5.81
C ALA A 52 2.36 2.31 -5.88
N PHE A 53 1.51 2.73 -4.94
CA PHE A 53 0.85 4.04 -4.99
C PHE A 53 1.80 5.25 -5.12
N PRO A 54 2.94 5.32 -4.42
CA PRO A 54 3.88 6.43 -4.59
C PRO A 54 4.42 6.61 -6.01
N ASP A 55 4.41 5.55 -6.82
CA ASP A 55 4.89 5.58 -8.21
C ASP A 55 3.80 5.85 -9.22
N THR A 56 2.54 5.58 -8.87
CA THR A 56 1.42 5.63 -9.83
C THR A 56 0.41 6.74 -9.56
N ILE A 57 0.32 7.26 -8.34
CA ILE A 57 -0.68 8.26 -7.93
C ILE A 57 -0.02 9.65 -7.80
N PRO A 58 -0.67 10.74 -8.29
CA PRO A 58 -0.16 12.10 -8.16
C PRO A 58 0.18 12.50 -6.73
N PHE A 59 1.25 13.29 -6.56
CA PHE A 59 1.77 13.65 -5.25
C PHE A 59 0.72 14.29 -4.34
N ASP A 60 0.03 15.30 -4.85
CA ASP A 60 -0.94 16.10 -4.07
C ASP A 60 -2.13 15.28 -3.59
N VAL A 61 -2.50 14.22 -4.33
CA VAL A 61 -3.59 13.30 -3.99
C VAL A 61 -3.16 12.36 -2.87
N LEU A 62 -1.94 11.84 -2.94
CA LEU A 62 -1.48 10.78 -2.04
C LEU A 62 -0.82 11.31 -0.75
N TYR A 63 -0.17 12.48 -0.81
CA TYR A 63 0.59 13.06 0.30
C TYR A 63 -0.18 13.19 1.61
N PRO A 64 -1.48 13.60 1.62
CA PRO A 64 -2.27 13.65 2.86
C PRO A 64 -2.34 12.32 3.63
N PHE A 65 -2.14 11.19 2.95
CA PHE A 65 -2.23 9.86 3.55
C PHE A 65 -0.89 9.31 4.05
N LYS A 66 0.24 9.95 3.73
CA LYS A 66 1.60 9.44 4.03
C LYS A 66 1.79 9.04 5.49
N SER A 67 1.42 9.93 6.41
CA SER A 67 1.57 9.66 7.85
C SER A 67 0.74 8.44 8.30
N LYS A 68 -0.51 8.34 7.80
CA LYS A 68 -1.41 7.22 8.10
C LYS A 68 -0.85 5.90 7.58
N VAL A 69 -0.33 5.88 6.35
CA VAL A 69 0.23 4.66 5.75
C VAL A 69 1.50 4.23 6.48
N LEU A 70 2.43 5.15 6.76
CA LEU A 70 3.67 4.83 7.48
C LEU A 70 3.39 4.25 8.88
N LYS A 71 2.39 4.79 9.59
CA LYS A 71 1.95 4.26 10.88
C LYS A 71 1.31 2.88 10.73
N GLY A 72 0.39 2.71 9.77
CA GLY A 72 -0.34 1.45 9.58
C GLY A 72 0.54 0.29 9.11
N VAL A 73 1.49 0.55 8.20
CA VAL A 73 2.47 -0.44 7.72
C VAL A 73 3.45 -0.83 8.83
N GLY A 74 3.66 0.02 9.83
CA GLY A 74 4.50 -0.28 10.99
C GLY A 74 4.15 -1.61 11.66
N ASN A 75 2.85 -1.93 11.81
CA ASN A 75 2.41 -3.19 12.41
C ASN A 75 2.81 -4.43 11.58
N ALA A 76 2.89 -4.31 10.26
CA ALA A 76 3.23 -5.42 9.38
C ALA A 76 4.74 -5.74 9.38
N LEU A 77 5.58 -4.85 9.93
CA LEU A 77 7.01 -5.11 10.11
C LEU A 77 7.27 -6.24 11.10
N ASP A 78 6.36 -6.47 12.04
CA ASP A 78 6.44 -7.53 13.05
C ASP A 78 5.54 -8.74 12.68
N ASP A 79 5.12 -8.88 11.42
CA ASP A 79 4.29 -10.00 10.98
C ASP A 79 4.98 -11.35 11.25
N LYS A 80 4.19 -12.34 11.68
CA LYS A 80 4.67 -13.71 11.96
C LYS A 80 5.33 -14.40 10.76
N LYS A 81 5.08 -13.96 9.53
CA LYS A 81 5.64 -14.52 8.30
C LYS A 81 6.75 -13.63 7.73
N ARG A 82 7.94 -14.21 7.53
CA ARG A 82 9.12 -13.51 6.95
C ARG A 82 8.82 -12.82 5.62
N LEU A 83 8.05 -13.46 4.74
CA LEU A 83 7.70 -12.90 3.44
C LEU A 83 6.85 -11.62 3.56
N VAL A 84 5.91 -11.58 4.52
CA VAL A 84 5.09 -10.38 4.77
C VAL A 84 5.97 -9.26 5.30
N ARG A 85 6.88 -9.55 6.24
CA ARG A 85 7.83 -8.55 6.76
C ARG A 85 8.69 -7.94 5.67
N LYS A 86 9.15 -8.75 4.71
CA LYS A 86 9.93 -8.26 3.55
C LYS A 86 9.12 -7.23 2.76
N GLU A 87 7.90 -7.57 2.35
CA GLU A 87 7.03 -6.65 1.60
C GLU A 87 6.67 -5.40 2.42
N ALA A 88 6.55 -5.52 3.75
CA ALA A 88 6.29 -4.38 4.63
C ALA A 88 7.47 -3.40 4.65
N VAL A 89 8.71 -3.90 4.69
CA VAL A 89 9.93 -3.09 4.57
C VAL A 89 9.99 -2.40 3.20
N ASP A 90 9.73 -3.12 2.13
CA ASP A 90 9.77 -2.58 0.76
C ASP A 90 8.71 -1.49 0.57
N CYS A 91 7.46 -1.76 0.99
CA CYS A 91 6.37 -0.78 0.98
C CYS A 91 6.74 0.46 1.80
N ARG A 92 7.17 0.30 3.06
CA ARG A 92 7.49 1.42 3.95
C ARG A 92 8.63 2.28 3.41
N SER A 93 9.64 1.67 2.80
CA SER A 93 10.77 2.38 2.17
C SER A 93 10.29 3.32 1.06
N ARG A 94 9.42 2.85 0.16
CA ARG A 94 8.86 3.69 -0.92
C ARG A 94 8.06 4.87 -0.38
N TRP A 95 7.26 4.64 0.66
CA TRP A 95 6.50 5.71 1.32
C TRP A 95 7.40 6.70 2.07
N PHE A 96 8.54 6.27 2.62
CA PHE A 96 9.52 7.18 3.21
C PHE A 96 10.08 8.13 2.17
N LEU A 97 10.51 7.60 1.02
CA LEU A 97 11.09 8.36 -0.11
C LEU A 97 10.09 9.24 -0.86
N PHE A 98 8.79 9.06 -0.62
CA PHE A 98 7.73 9.88 -1.19
C PHE A 98 7.68 11.28 -0.52
N THR A 99 8.66 12.14 -0.79
CA THR A 99 8.86 13.44 -0.11
C THR A 99 8.55 14.66 -0.95
N GLY A 100 8.20 14.50 -2.22
CA GLY A 100 7.87 15.59 -3.13
C GLY A 100 7.52 15.09 -4.52
N PRO A 101 6.98 15.96 -5.39
CA PRO A 101 6.76 15.62 -6.79
C PRO A 101 8.07 15.21 -7.46
N LYS A 102 8.02 14.19 -8.32
CA LYS A 102 9.18 13.78 -9.12
C LYS A 102 9.50 14.95 -10.08
N PRO A 103 10.77 15.37 -10.21
CA PRO A 103 11.14 16.38 -11.19
C PRO A 103 10.78 15.89 -12.60
N ASN A 104 10.22 16.80 -13.41
CA ASN A 104 9.89 16.57 -14.81
C ASN A 104 11.16 16.33 -15.66
#